data_AF-A0A151SZV2-F1
#
_entry.id   AF-A0A151SZV2-F1
#
_cell.length_a   1.000
_cell.length_b   1.000
_cell.length_c   1.000
_cell.angle_alpha   90.00
_cell.angle_beta   90.00
_cell.angle_gamma   90.00
#
_symmetry.space_group_name_H-M   'P 1'
#
loop_
_entity.id
_entity.type
_entity.pdbx_description
1 polymer ?
#
loop_
_entity_poly.entity_id
_entity_poly.type
_entity_poly.pdbx_seq_one_letter_code
_entity_poly.pdbx_strand_id
1 'polypeptide(L)' 'MNILMPFPPTRGQLKFLIIAVNYFTKWIEASALAKITAQNVKKFIWKNVICRYSIPHTLVTDNGR' A
#
# COMPACT_ATOMS: atom_id res chain seq x y z
N MET A 1 -2.52 -1.97 -6.74
CA MET A 1 -2.02 -1.12 -5.66
C MET A 1 -2.11 0.30 -6.12
N ASN A 2 -2.58 1.19 -5.27
CA ASN A 2 -2.73 2.61 -5.56
C ASN A 2 -2.24 3.41 -4.36
N ILE A 3 -1.67 4.59 -4.59
CA ILE A 3 -1.28 5.52 -3.55
C ILE A 3 -2.09 6.81 -3.72
N LEU A 4 -2.83 7.18 -2.69
CA LEU A 4 -3.63 8.40 -2.72
C LEU A 4 -2.79 9.64 -2.39
N MET A 5 -3.11 10.71 -3.11
CA MET A 5 -2.58 12.08 -2.99
C MET A 5 -2.64 12.60 -1.54
N PRO A 6 -1.81 13.61 -1.19
CA PRO A 6 -1.57 13.94 0.20
C PRO A 6 -2.82 14.45 0.93
N PHE A 7 -3.18 13.76 2.01
CA PHE A 7 -4.16 14.16 3.00
C PHE A 7 -3.55 15.17 3.99
N PRO A 8 -4.39 15.89 4.77
CA PRO A 8 -3.92 16.69 5.89
C PRO A 8 -2.99 15.84 6.79
N PRO A 9 -1.75 16.30 7.07
CA PRO A 9 -0.80 15.50 7.81
C PRO A 9 -1.27 15.29 9.24
N THR A 10 -1.20 14.05 9.70
CA THR A 10 -1.50 13.69 11.09
C THR A 10 -0.21 13.48 11.90
N ARG A 11 -0.33 13.05 13.16
CA ARG A 11 0.81 12.77 14.03
C ARG A 11 1.83 11.88 13.32
N GLY A 12 3.09 12.31 13.27
CA GLY A 12 4.17 11.60 12.55
C GLY A 12 4.25 11.91 11.05
N GLN A 13 3.63 13.00 10.58
CA GLN A 13 3.68 13.44 9.17
C GLN A 13 3.05 12.44 8.19
N LEU A 14 2.18 11.54 8.69
CA LEU A 14 1.43 10.59 7.88
C LEU A 14 0.43 11.36 7.01
N LYS A 15 0.67 11.35 5.70
CA LYS A 15 -0.11 12.12 4.72
C LYS A 15 -0.47 11.34 3.47
N PHE A 16 0.09 10.16 3.24
CA PHE A 16 -0.22 9.32 2.10
C PHE A 16 -0.96 8.06 2.55
N LEU A 17 -1.86 7.56 1.71
CA LEU A 17 -2.55 6.28 1.95
C LEU A 17 -2.17 5.30 0.83
N ILE A 18 -1.55 4.18 1.19
CA ILE A 18 -1.31 3.07 0.29
C ILE A 18 -2.44 2.06 0.42
N ILE A 19 -2.99 1.63 -0.72
CA ILE A 19 -4.12 0.69 -0.77
C ILE A 19 -3.75 -0.46 -1.71
N ALA A 20 -3.94 -1.68 -1.25
CA ALA A 20 -3.94 -2.88 -2.07
C ALA A 20 -5.30 -3.57 -1.97
N VAL A 21 -5.84 -3.96 -3.12
CA VAL A 21 -7.07 -4.72 -3.19
C VAL A 21 -6.74 -6.09 -3.77
N ASN A 22 -7.09 -7.15 -3.05
CA ASN A 22 -7.04 -8.49 -3.60
C ASN A 22 -8.16 -8.63 -4.63
N TYR A 23 -7.80 -8.90 -5.89
CA TYR A 23 -8.77 -8.94 -6.98
C TYR A 23 -9.84 -10.02 -6.80
N PHE A 24 -9.46 -11.17 -6.24
CA PHE A 24 -10.34 -12.34 -6.08
C PHE A 24 -11.32 -12.17 -4.92
N THR A 25 -10.80 -11.87 -3.73
CA THR A 25 -11.64 -11.74 -2.53
C THR A 25 -12.26 -10.36 -2.37
N LYS A 26 -11.85 -9.39 -3.20
CA LYS A 26 -12.14 -7.95 -3.04
C LYS A 26 -11.70 -7.38 -1.68
N TRP A 27 -10.84 -8.10 -0.95
CA TRP A 27 -10.32 -7.65 0.34
C TRP A 27 -9.40 -6.45 0.18
N ILE A 28 -9.52 -5.47 1.07
CA ILE A 28 -8.78 -4.21 1.02
C ILE A 28 -7.78 -4.16 2.18
N GLU A 29 -6.50 -3.99 1.83
CA GLU A 29 -5.43 -3.68 2.77
C GLU A 29 -5.05 -2.20 2.58
N ALA A 30 -5.07 -1.42 3.66
CA ALA A 30 -4.76 0.00 3.63
C ALA A 30 -3.76 0.38 4.73
N SER A 31 -2.84 1.30 4.44
CA SER A 31 -1.88 1.80 5.44
C SER A 31 -1.49 3.25 5.18
N ALA A 32 -1.29 4.01 6.26
CA ALA A 32 -0.84 5.38 6.18
C ALA A 32 0.69 5.46 6.12
N LEU A 33 1.22 6.32 5.24
CA LEU A 33 2.65 6.54 5.04
C LEU A 33 3.00 8.03 5.21
N ALA A 34 4.15 8.30 5.83
CA ALA A 34 4.69 9.66 5.93
C ALA A 34 5.37 10.10 4.63
N LYS A 35 6.03 9.16 3.95
CA LYS A 35 6.72 9.36 2.67
C LYS A 35 6.48 8.17 1.76
N ILE A 36 6.28 8.44 0.47
CA ILE A 36 6.21 7.42 -0.58
C ILE A 36 7.65 7.04 -0.91
N THR A 37 8.12 5.91 -0.38
CA THR A 37 9.44 5.36 -0.69
C THR A 37 9.30 3.88 -1.04
N ALA A 38 10.17 3.38 -1.91
CA ALA A 38 10.17 1.96 -2.28
C ALA A 38 10.32 1.03 -1.06
N GLN A 39 11.05 1.47 -0.03
CA GLN A 39 11.19 0.72 1.22
C GLN A 39 9.86 0.61 1.98
N ASN A 40 9.11 1.70 2.08
CA ASN A 40 7.80 1.71 2.76
C ASN A 40 6.79 0.86 1.99
N VAL A 41 6.79 0.93 0.65
CA VAL A 41 5.96 0.10 -0.21
C VAL A 41 6.29 -1.39 -0.05
N LYS A 42 7.58 -1.76 -0.10
CA LYS A 42 8.02 -3.15 0.13
C LYS A 42 7.59 -3.67 1.50
N LYS A 43 7.73 -2.86 2.55
CA LYS A 43 7.30 -3.21 3.90
C LYS A 43 5.79 -3.44 3.98
N PHE A 44 5.01 -2.61 3.31
CA PHE A 44 3.56 -2.76 3.20
C PHE A 44 3.17 -4.07 2.49
N ILE A 45 3.75 -4.33 1.31
CA ILE A 45 3.46 -5.56 0.53
C ILE A 45 3.85 -6.80 1.32
N TRP A 46 5.04 -6.82 1.92
CA TRP A 46 5.49 -7.98 2.69
C TRP A 46 4.56 -8.28 3.86
N LYS A 47 4.27 -7.27 4.69
CA LYS A 47 3.49 -7.43 5.92
C LYS A 47 2.01 -7.72 5.66
N ASN A 48 1.39 -7.02 4.71
CA ASN A 48 -0.06 -7.03 4.55
C ASN A 48 -0.52 -7.92 3.38
N VAL A 49 0.33 -8.21 2.40
CA VAL A 49 -0.01 -9.07 1.25
C VAL A 49 0.65 -10.43 1.39
N ILE A 50 1.98 -10.49 1.36
CA ILE A 50 2.72 -11.76 1.27
C ILE A 50 2.57 -12.60 2.54
N CYS A 51 2.83 -12.03 3.72
CA CYS A 51 2.74 -12.77 4.97
C CYS A 51 1.31 -13.23 5.32
N ARG A 52 0.27 -12.62 4.74
CA ARG A 52 -1.14 -12.95 5.02
C ARG A 52 -1.77 -13.87 3.97
N TYR A 53 -1.50 -13.60 2.70
CA TYR A 53 -2.21 -14.21 1.57
C TYR A 53 -1.29 -15.01 0.66
N SER A 54 -0.03 -15.21 1.06
CA SER A 54 1.04 -15.80 0.23
C SER A 54 1.41 -14.89 -0.95
N ILE A 55 2.33 -15.39 -1.79
CA ILE A 55 2.84 -14.64 -2.93
C ILE A 55 1.73 -14.47 -3.98
N PRO A 56 1.34 -13.24 -4.32
CA PRO A 56 0.34 -13.02 -5.36
C PRO A 56 0.90 -13.42 -6.73
N HIS A 57 0.07 -14.05 -7.56
CA HIS A 57 0.44 -14.40 -8.94
C HIS A 57 0.78 -13.17 -9.80
N THR A 58 0.06 -12.06 -9.58
CA THR A 58 0.26 -10.82 -10.31
C THR A 58 0.02 -9.64 -9.40
N LEU A 59 0.92 -8.66 -9.45
CA LEU A 59 0.81 -7.41 -8.71
C LEU A 59 0.69 -6.27 -9.72
N VAL A 60 -0.48 -5.65 -9.78
CA VAL A 60 -0.76 -4.51 -10.65
C VAL A 60 -0.65 -3.24 -9.81
N THR A 61 0.20 -2.29 -10.20
CA THR A 61 0.28 -0.97 -9.57
C THR A 61 -0.06 0.11 -10.59
N ASP A 62 -0.55 1.26 -10.11
CA ASP A 62 -0.46 2.46 -10.93
C ASP A 62 1.03 2.81 -11.10
N ASN A 63 1.44 3.28 -12.28
CA ASN A 63 2.82 3.68 -12.57
C ASN A 63 3.16 5.01 -11.87
N GLY A 64 2.85 5.14 -10.57
CA GLY A 64 3.20 6.28 -9.75
C GLY A 64 4.69 6.58 -9.89
N ARG A 65 4.99 7.78 -10.38
CA ARG A 65 6.33 8.27 -10.72
C ARG A 65 7.27 8.32 -9.52
#